data_AF-A0A9D7TJK7-F1
#
_entry.id   AF-A0A9D7TJK7-F1
#
_cell.length_a   1.000
_cell.length_b   1.000
_cell.length_c   1.000
_cell.angle_alpha   90.00
_cell.angle_beta   90.00
_cell.angle_gamma   90.00
#
_symmetry.space_group_name_H-M   'P 1'
#
loop_
_entity.id
_entity.type
_entity.pdbx_description
1 polymer ?
#
loop_
_entity_poly.entity_id
_entity_poly.type
_entity_poly.pdbx_seq_one_letter_code
_entity_poly.pdbx_strand_id
1 'polypeptide(L)'
;MFNIFGPKIPSPNTNMNRRNFIRNTTLLTAAISGIENPITTSAKNELYKKSSIKVAFISDIHVKPDEVSQAGMRKALRHVNNLKQKPAFIINGGDSIMDALAADKIATQAQWDVWASILNSENKLPVYHCIGNHDIWGWQVKDESIKSDPLYEKNWVISQHSMSGRYYSFTKGRWHFIVLDSTQENNGGYIARLDEEQYQWLENELASVPKDTFICIVSHIPIISFCAAMFLMTCCLMVTGSCRESCSIRMPEESKVCSQNIPTSRHASVVIYTCRTK
;
A
#
# COMPACT_ATOMS: atom_id res chain seq x y z
N MET A 1 -26.92 -16.07 -79.93
CA MET A 1 -25.62 -16.66 -79.55
C MET A 1 -24.51 -15.76 -80.10
N PHE A 2 -23.71 -15.19 -79.20
CA PHE A 2 -22.39 -14.53 -79.33
C PHE A 2 -21.98 -13.81 -80.64
N ASN A 3 -21.53 -12.55 -80.52
CA ASN A 3 -20.08 -12.29 -80.44
C ASN A 3 -19.71 -10.83 -80.09
N ILE A 4 -18.53 -10.73 -79.47
CA ILE A 4 -17.81 -9.57 -78.95
C ILE A 4 -16.94 -8.96 -80.07
N PHE A 5 -16.81 -7.64 -80.17
CA PHE A 5 -15.59 -6.93 -80.59
C PHE A 5 -15.62 -5.48 -80.09
N GLY A 6 -14.62 -5.05 -79.31
CA GLY A 6 -14.48 -3.68 -78.81
C GLY A 6 -13.75 -2.73 -79.80
N PRO A 7 -13.54 -1.45 -79.45
CA PRO A 7 -12.54 -0.65 -80.15
C PRO A 7 -11.54 0.11 -79.25
N LYS A 8 -10.26 -0.08 -79.62
CA LYS A 8 -9.11 0.84 -79.77
C LYS A 8 -8.93 2.05 -78.82
N ILE A 9 -7.78 2.04 -78.14
CA ILE A 9 -7.14 3.21 -77.51
C ILE A 9 -6.23 3.91 -78.54
N PRO A 10 -6.25 5.25 -78.62
CA PRO A 10 -5.14 6.02 -79.19
C PRO A 10 -4.18 6.53 -78.10
N SER A 11 -2.88 6.35 -78.31
CA SER A 11 -1.82 7.27 -77.83
C SER A 11 -1.49 8.20 -79.03
N PRO A 12 -1.02 9.46 -78.86
CA PRO A 12 0.21 9.76 -78.14
C PRO A 12 0.32 11.17 -77.50
N ASN A 13 1.45 11.39 -76.80
CA ASN A 13 2.28 12.62 -76.76
C ASN A 13 1.67 13.96 -76.31
N THR A 14 2.36 14.88 -75.65
CA THR A 14 3.64 15.00 -74.93
C THR A 14 3.56 16.38 -74.26
N ASN A 15 4.34 16.59 -73.20
CA ASN A 15 4.74 17.90 -72.69
C ASN A 15 3.64 18.82 -72.12
N MET A 16 3.46 18.76 -70.81
CA MET A 16 3.17 20.00 -70.07
C MET A 16 4.11 20.18 -68.87
N ASN A 17 4.81 21.31 -68.93
CA ASN A 17 5.78 21.83 -67.97
C ASN A 17 5.25 21.83 -66.53
N ARG A 18 6.05 21.30 -65.59
CA ARG A 18 5.78 21.20 -64.13
C ARG A 18 5.63 22.55 -63.40
N ARG A 19 5.48 23.69 -64.09
CA ARG A 19 5.39 25.03 -63.49
C ARG A 19 4.02 25.72 -63.59
N ASN A 20 3.01 25.12 -64.23
CA ASN A 20 1.67 25.70 -64.34
C ASN A 20 0.56 24.99 -63.52
N PHE A 21 0.89 23.99 -62.69
CA PHE A 21 -0.11 23.20 -61.94
C PHE A 21 -0.52 23.78 -60.58
N ILE A 22 0.16 24.80 -60.04
CA ILE A 22 -0.12 25.31 -58.68
C ILE A 22 -1.08 26.51 -58.67
N ARG A 23 -1.52 27.04 -59.82
CA ARG A 23 -2.30 28.29 -59.83
C ARG A 23 -3.83 28.15 -59.94
N ASN A 24 -4.38 26.95 -60.15
CA ASN A 24 -5.82 26.77 -60.42
C ASN A 24 -6.55 25.74 -59.54
N THR A 25 -6.07 25.42 -58.33
CA THR A 25 -6.80 24.55 -57.38
C THR A 25 -7.29 25.34 -56.17
N THR A 26 -8.15 26.33 -56.42
CA THR A 26 -9.13 26.78 -55.42
C THR A 26 -10.47 26.93 -56.12
N LEU A 27 -11.50 26.34 -55.51
CA LEU A 27 -12.93 26.43 -55.85
C LEU A 27 -13.40 25.56 -57.02
N LEU A 28 -13.78 24.32 -56.72
CA LEU A 28 -14.94 23.65 -57.32
C LEU A 28 -15.44 22.55 -56.37
N THR A 29 -16.26 22.97 -55.41
CA THR A 29 -17.21 22.11 -54.69
C THR A 29 -18.40 21.84 -55.60
N ALA A 30 -18.69 20.57 -55.90
CA ALA A 30 -20.05 20.01 -55.88
C ALA A 30 -20.03 18.51 -56.22
N ALA A 31 -20.53 17.73 -55.26
CA ALA A 31 -21.36 16.53 -55.41
C ALA A 31 -20.88 15.40 -56.34
N ILE A 32 -20.54 14.25 -55.74
CA ILE A 32 -21.30 12.98 -55.86
C ILE A 32 -20.58 11.90 -55.02
N SER A 33 -21.38 11.17 -54.23
CA SER A 33 -21.15 9.84 -53.63
C SER A 33 -19.92 9.61 -52.74
N GLY A 34 -20.19 9.50 -51.45
CA GLY A 34 -19.30 8.85 -50.48
C GLY A 34 -19.89 8.96 -49.09
N ILE A 35 -20.83 8.05 -48.75
CA ILE A 35 -21.15 7.77 -47.35
C ILE A 35 -19.92 7.06 -46.79
N GLU A 36 -18.88 7.82 -46.49
CA GLU A 36 -17.81 7.39 -45.61
C GLU A 36 -18.27 7.73 -44.21
N ASN A 37 -18.75 6.70 -43.49
CA ASN A 37 -18.84 6.77 -42.04
C ASN A 37 -17.48 7.26 -41.53
N PRO A 38 -17.37 8.44 -40.89
CA PRO A 38 -16.25 8.67 -40.02
C PRO A 38 -16.49 7.69 -38.87
N ILE A 39 -15.84 6.53 -38.95
CA ILE A 39 -15.64 5.67 -37.79
C ILE A 39 -15.10 6.61 -36.73
N THR A 40 -15.95 6.92 -35.77
CA THR A 40 -15.64 7.69 -34.57
C THR A 40 -14.58 6.91 -33.81
N THR A 41 -13.33 7.05 -34.22
CA THR A 41 -12.10 6.72 -33.49
C THR A 41 -11.90 7.66 -32.29
N SER A 42 -12.98 8.27 -31.80
CA SER A 42 -13.02 9.07 -30.58
C SER A 42 -13.61 8.30 -29.39
N ALA A 43 -14.14 7.08 -29.58
CA ALA A 43 -14.79 6.30 -28.52
C ALA A 43 -13.87 5.31 -27.75
N LYS A 44 -12.56 5.29 -28.03
CA LYS A 44 -11.62 4.36 -27.34
C LYS A 44 -10.65 5.02 -26.35
N ASN A 45 -10.63 6.35 -26.24
CA ASN A 45 -9.77 7.07 -25.29
C ASN A 45 -10.43 7.42 -23.95
N GLU A 46 -11.69 7.02 -23.73
CA GLU A 46 -12.40 7.17 -22.44
C GLU A 46 -12.21 5.95 -21.50
N LEU A 47 -11.53 4.89 -21.95
CA LEU A 47 -11.28 3.70 -21.12
C LEU A 47 -9.96 3.87 -20.36
N TYR A 48 -10.07 3.87 -19.03
CA TYR A 48 -9.02 4.05 -18.03
C TYR A 48 -8.70 5.50 -17.64
N LYS A 49 -9.72 6.22 -17.12
CA LYS A 49 -9.45 7.28 -16.14
C LYS A 49 -8.61 6.67 -15.01
N LYS A 50 -7.33 7.02 -14.95
CA LYS A 50 -6.36 6.54 -13.96
C LYS A 50 -6.86 6.90 -12.56
N SER A 51 -7.58 5.98 -11.91
CA SER A 51 -8.04 6.17 -10.54
C SER A 51 -6.88 5.86 -9.60
N SER A 52 -6.54 6.82 -8.75
CA SER A 52 -5.61 6.61 -7.66
C SER A 52 -6.39 6.51 -6.35
N ILE A 53 -6.05 5.50 -5.54
CA ILE A 53 -6.50 5.44 -4.16
C ILE A 53 -5.56 6.28 -3.29
N LYS A 54 -6.13 7.00 -2.34
CA LYS A 54 -5.37 7.80 -1.36
C LYS A 54 -5.62 7.22 0.00
N VAL A 55 -4.55 7.00 0.73
CA VAL A 55 -4.57 6.40 2.05
C VAL A 55 -3.78 7.31 2.96
N ALA A 56 -4.33 7.63 4.13
CA ALA A 56 -3.59 8.31 5.17
C ALA A 56 -2.89 7.24 6.01
N PHE A 57 -1.60 7.42 6.26
CA PHE A 57 -0.84 6.57 7.16
C PHE A 57 -0.50 7.38 8.40
N ILE A 58 -0.95 6.91 9.56
CA ILE A 58 -0.65 7.49 10.88
C ILE A 58 -0.08 6.37 11.75
N SER A 59 0.90 6.67 12.58
CA SER A 59 1.57 5.67 13.42
C SER A 59 2.21 6.36 14.62
N ASP A 60 2.50 5.58 15.67
CA ASP A 60 3.27 6.03 16.84
C ASP A 60 2.63 7.28 17.48
N ILE A 61 1.30 7.24 17.60
CA ILE A 61 0.53 8.31 18.22
C ILE A 61 0.85 8.37 19.72
N HIS A 62 1.08 7.20 20.34
CA HIS A 62 1.41 7.06 21.76
C HIS A 62 0.50 7.89 22.67
N VAL A 63 -0.82 7.77 22.49
CA VAL A 63 -1.78 8.56 23.27
C VAL A 63 -1.83 8.07 24.71
N LYS A 64 -1.96 9.00 25.65
CA LYS A 64 -2.23 8.72 27.05
C LYS A 64 -3.14 9.77 27.68
N PRO A 65 -3.60 9.58 28.93
CA PRO A 65 -4.39 10.56 29.68
C PRO A 65 -3.64 11.85 30.05
N ASP A 66 -3.03 12.54 29.07
CA ASP A 66 -2.48 13.89 29.21
C ASP A 66 -3.00 14.80 28.10
N GLU A 67 -2.85 16.12 28.26
CA GLU A 67 -3.36 17.06 27.25
C GLU A 67 -2.49 17.09 25.98
N VAL A 68 -1.18 16.82 26.11
CA VAL A 68 -0.23 16.99 25.00
C VAL A 68 -0.45 15.95 23.91
N SER A 69 -0.48 14.67 24.28
CA SER A 69 -0.69 13.55 23.35
C SER A 69 -2.11 13.60 22.75
N GLN A 70 -3.11 13.94 23.56
CA GLN A 70 -4.50 14.10 23.11
C GLN A 70 -4.63 15.23 22.09
N ALA A 71 -4.06 16.41 22.36
CA ALA A 71 -4.06 17.52 21.43
C ALA A 71 -3.33 17.16 20.12
N GLY A 72 -2.22 16.42 20.21
CA GLY A 72 -1.49 15.86 19.07
C GLY A 72 -2.36 14.96 18.20
N MET A 73 -3.01 13.96 18.80
CA MET A 73 -3.90 13.03 18.12
C MET A 73 -5.07 13.75 17.44
N ARG A 74 -5.77 14.66 18.16
CA ARG A 74 -6.85 15.48 17.60
C ARG A 74 -6.36 16.28 16.39
N LYS A 75 -5.20 16.93 16.51
CA LYS A 75 -4.62 17.73 15.42
C LYS A 75 -4.30 16.87 14.20
N ALA A 76 -3.72 15.69 14.39
CA ALA A 76 -3.40 14.76 13.31
C ALA A 76 -4.68 14.30 12.57
N LEU A 77 -5.70 13.85 13.30
CA LEU A 77 -6.97 13.39 12.70
C LEU A 77 -7.72 14.53 12.00
N ARG A 78 -7.80 15.72 12.63
CA ARG A 78 -8.37 16.91 11.98
C ARG A 78 -7.60 17.31 10.73
N HIS A 79 -6.28 17.17 10.71
CA HIS A 79 -5.48 17.42 9.52
C HIS A 79 -5.85 16.45 8.39
N VAL A 80 -5.88 15.14 8.67
CA VAL A 80 -6.30 14.09 7.71
C VAL A 80 -7.68 14.40 7.14
N ASN A 81 -8.65 14.73 8.01
CA ASN A 81 -10.01 15.08 7.59
C ASN A 81 -10.09 16.34 6.73
N ASN A 82 -9.14 17.26 6.86
CA ASN A 82 -9.11 18.54 6.14
C ASN A 82 -8.22 18.53 4.89
N LEU A 83 -7.57 17.41 4.57
CA LEU A 83 -6.81 17.28 3.32
C LEU A 83 -7.71 17.61 2.12
N LYS A 84 -7.18 18.41 1.17
CA LYS A 84 -7.88 18.74 -0.09
C LYS A 84 -8.18 17.47 -0.89
N GLN A 85 -7.24 16.53 -0.84
CA GLN A 85 -7.38 15.22 -1.43
C GLN A 85 -7.80 14.23 -0.34
N LYS A 86 -9.09 13.90 -0.29
CA LYS A 86 -9.63 13.02 0.75
C LYS A 86 -9.06 11.61 0.64
N PRO A 87 -8.45 11.06 1.72
CA PRO A 87 -8.14 9.65 1.80
C PRO A 87 -9.42 8.81 1.81
N ALA A 88 -9.35 7.60 1.26
CA ALA A 88 -10.43 6.63 1.31
C ALA A 88 -10.55 5.96 2.69
N PHE A 89 -9.42 5.81 3.37
CA PHE A 89 -9.30 5.24 4.72
C PHE A 89 -7.96 5.65 5.34
N ILE A 90 -7.82 5.33 6.63
CA ILE A 90 -6.61 5.48 7.42
C ILE A 90 -6.00 4.09 7.63
N ILE A 91 -4.68 3.97 7.53
CA ILE A 91 -3.91 2.87 8.11
C ILE A 91 -3.27 3.41 9.38
N ASN A 92 -3.58 2.78 10.51
CA ASN A 92 -2.88 2.98 11.78
C ASN A 92 -1.71 2.00 11.85
N GLY A 93 -0.49 2.49 11.89
CA GLY A 93 0.76 1.71 11.86
C GLY A 93 1.13 1.03 13.18
N GLY A 94 0.31 1.16 14.22
CA GLY A 94 0.59 0.64 15.55
C GLY A 94 1.06 1.73 16.51
N ASP A 95 1.29 1.33 17.75
CA ASP A 95 1.64 2.20 18.87
C ASP A 95 0.63 3.33 19.03
N SER A 96 -0.62 2.87 19.15
CA SER A 96 -1.83 3.68 19.29
C SER A 96 -1.83 4.36 20.66
N ILE A 97 -1.57 3.56 21.70
CA ILE A 97 -1.44 4.00 23.09
C ILE A 97 0.03 4.14 23.48
N MET A 98 0.30 4.86 24.57
CA MET A 98 1.66 5.17 25.00
C MET A 98 2.46 3.90 25.33
N ASP A 99 1.99 3.07 26.26
CA ASP A 99 2.67 1.82 26.66
C ASP A 99 1.75 0.94 27.51
N ALA A 100 1.55 -0.31 27.10
CA ALA A 100 0.84 -1.34 27.85
C ALA A 100 1.73 -2.51 28.34
N LEU A 101 3.01 -2.56 27.98
CA LEU A 101 3.88 -3.70 28.25
C LEU A 101 3.99 -3.97 29.75
N ALA A 102 4.26 -2.92 30.52
CA ALA A 102 4.44 -2.98 31.98
C ALA A 102 3.28 -2.35 32.77
N ALA A 103 2.30 -1.76 32.09
CA ALA A 103 1.21 -1.03 32.72
C ALA A 103 0.17 -1.97 33.35
N ASP A 104 -0.43 -1.56 34.46
CA ASP A 104 -1.58 -2.27 35.01
C ASP A 104 -2.83 -2.07 34.12
N LYS A 105 -3.89 -2.84 34.42
CA LYS A 105 -5.13 -2.78 33.66
C LYS A 105 -5.80 -1.41 33.67
N ILE A 106 -5.75 -0.69 34.79
CA ILE A 106 -6.43 0.60 34.95
C ILE A 106 -5.73 1.62 34.07
N ALA A 107 -4.41 1.69 34.14
CA ALA A 107 -3.59 2.57 33.31
C ALA A 107 -3.70 2.23 31.81
N THR A 108 -3.77 0.93 31.48
CA THR A 108 -3.94 0.48 30.09
C THR A 108 -5.32 0.85 29.54
N GLN A 109 -6.38 0.60 30.32
CA GLN A 109 -7.74 0.98 29.94
C GLN A 109 -7.89 2.49 29.77
N ALA A 110 -7.30 3.30 30.65
CA ALA A 110 -7.38 4.76 30.54
C ALA A 110 -6.73 5.28 29.23
N GLN A 111 -5.68 4.64 28.74
CA GLN A 111 -5.10 4.98 27.43
C GLN A 111 -6.03 4.60 26.28
N TRP A 112 -6.63 3.40 26.33
CA TRP A 112 -7.61 2.95 25.33
C TRP A 112 -8.88 3.82 25.32
N ASP A 113 -9.37 4.26 26.47
CA ASP A 113 -10.52 5.16 26.59
C ASP A 113 -10.26 6.50 25.88
N VAL A 114 -9.06 7.05 26.08
CA VAL A 114 -8.63 8.28 25.40
C VAL A 114 -8.53 8.07 23.89
N TRP A 115 -7.87 6.98 23.46
CA TRP A 115 -7.77 6.61 22.06
C TRP A 115 -9.15 6.53 21.40
N ALA A 116 -10.05 5.71 21.98
CA ALA A 116 -11.39 5.48 21.45
C ALA A 116 -12.22 6.76 21.42
N SER A 117 -12.18 7.56 22.50
CA SER A 117 -12.93 8.82 22.59
C SER A 117 -12.51 9.82 21.50
N ILE A 118 -11.19 9.99 21.29
CA ILE A 118 -10.68 10.91 20.27
C ILE A 118 -10.92 10.36 18.87
N LEU A 119 -10.69 9.07 18.64
CA LEU A 119 -10.94 8.46 17.34
C LEU A 119 -12.42 8.59 16.94
N ASN A 120 -13.35 8.32 17.86
CA ASN A 120 -14.79 8.40 17.60
C ASN A 120 -15.27 9.84 17.38
N SER A 121 -14.70 10.82 18.08
CA SER A 121 -15.12 12.22 17.96
C SER A 121 -14.50 12.94 16.76
N GLU A 122 -13.24 12.61 16.42
CA GLU A 122 -12.49 13.34 15.40
C GLU A 122 -12.46 12.60 14.06
N ASN A 123 -12.46 11.27 13.99
CA ASN A 123 -12.32 10.54 12.73
C ASN A 123 -13.67 10.14 12.11
N LYS A 124 -13.72 10.16 10.77
CA LYS A 124 -14.89 9.76 9.97
C LYS A 124 -14.58 8.71 8.90
N LEU A 125 -13.31 8.32 8.79
CA LEU A 125 -12.84 7.37 7.79
C LEU A 125 -12.73 5.96 8.40
N PRO A 126 -12.90 4.89 7.60
CA PRO A 126 -12.51 3.56 8.03
C PRO A 126 -11.03 3.55 8.45
N VAL A 127 -10.70 2.77 9.48
CA VAL A 127 -9.32 2.60 9.96
C VAL A 127 -8.93 1.13 9.90
N TYR A 128 -7.77 0.85 9.33
CA TYR A 128 -7.15 -0.47 9.34
C TYR A 128 -5.94 -0.42 10.26
N HIS A 129 -5.95 -1.23 11.31
CA HIS A 129 -4.97 -1.19 12.38
C HIS A 129 -3.89 -2.25 12.18
N CYS A 130 -2.64 -1.86 12.39
CA CYS A 130 -1.49 -2.72 12.66
C CYS A 130 -1.21 -2.66 14.17
N ILE A 131 -0.70 -3.75 14.74
CA ILE A 131 -0.37 -3.82 16.17
C ILE A 131 1.06 -3.33 16.37
N GLY A 132 1.23 -2.31 17.21
CA GLY A 132 2.55 -1.88 17.65
C GLY A 132 3.02 -2.62 18.89
N ASN A 133 4.31 -2.50 19.21
CA ASN A 133 4.85 -3.20 20.39
C ASN A 133 4.35 -2.61 21.71
N HIS A 134 4.04 -1.32 21.77
CA HIS A 134 3.51 -0.65 22.96
C HIS A 134 2.00 -0.86 23.13
N ASP A 135 1.30 -1.38 22.11
CA ASP A 135 -0.13 -1.74 22.20
C ASP A 135 -0.37 -3.08 22.95
N ILE A 136 0.68 -3.88 23.17
CA ILE A 136 0.60 -5.24 23.70
C ILE A 136 0.65 -5.21 25.22
N TRP A 137 -0.35 -5.82 25.87
CA TRP A 137 -0.49 -5.76 27.32
C TRP A 137 0.17 -6.95 28.01
N GLY A 138 0.95 -6.67 29.04
CA GLY A 138 1.31 -7.66 30.06
C GLY A 138 2.67 -8.35 29.92
N TRP A 139 3.40 -8.17 28.82
CA TRP A 139 4.70 -8.84 28.65
C TRP A 139 5.78 -8.40 29.66
N GLN A 140 5.64 -7.23 30.29
CA GLN A 140 6.54 -6.72 31.33
C GLN A 140 5.90 -6.59 32.71
N VAL A 141 4.69 -7.10 32.88
CA VAL A 141 4.01 -7.13 34.18
C VAL A 141 4.57 -8.31 35.00
N LYS A 142 4.98 -8.02 36.24
CA LYS A 142 5.61 -9.01 37.13
C LYS A 142 4.65 -10.05 37.70
N ASP A 143 3.38 -9.69 37.83
CA ASP A 143 2.35 -10.58 38.37
C ASP A 143 1.95 -11.60 37.30
N GLU A 144 2.34 -12.86 37.46
CA GLU A 144 2.06 -13.91 36.48
C GLU A 144 0.57 -14.26 36.36
N SER A 145 -0.26 -13.88 37.35
CA SER A 145 -1.70 -14.18 37.31
C SER A 145 -2.40 -13.55 36.10
N ILE A 146 -1.85 -12.46 35.56
CA ILE A 146 -2.40 -11.79 34.38
C ILE A 146 -2.36 -12.65 33.12
N LYS A 147 -1.50 -13.68 33.06
CA LYS A 147 -1.39 -14.57 31.88
C LYS A 147 -2.67 -15.38 31.64
N SER A 148 -3.50 -15.52 32.68
CA SER A 148 -4.82 -16.17 32.59
C SER A 148 -5.93 -15.21 32.17
N ASP A 149 -5.63 -13.92 32.06
CA ASP A 149 -6.62 -12.90 31.74
C ASP A 149 -6.99 -12.93 30.25
N PRO A 150 -8.28 -12.82 29.88
CA PRO A 150 -8.70 -12.82 28.48
C PRO A 150 -8.09 -11.69 27.64
N LEU A 151 -7.67 -10.59 28.25
CA LEU A 151 -7.05 -9.45 27.56
C LEU A 151 -5.53 -9.57 27.41
N TYR A 152 -4.90 -10.61 27.98
CA TYR A 152 -3.46 -10.79 27.96
C TYR A 152 -2.88 -10.80 26.53
N GLU A 153 -1.65 -10.29 26.39
CA GLU A 153 -0.92 -10.11 25.13
C GLU A 153 -1.65 -9.22 24.12
N LYS A 154 -1.87 -9.75 22.92
CA LYS A 154 -2.45 -9.06 21.77
C LYS A 154 -3.97 -9.02 21.83
N ASN A 155 -4.60 -9.78 22.74
CA ASN A 155 -6.06 -9.89 22.79
C ASN A 155 -6.73 -8.56 23.10
N TRP A 156 -6.12 -7.73 23.98
CA TRP A 156 -6.66 -6.41 24.28
C TRP A 156 -6.71 -5.52 23.04
N VAL A 157 -5.58 -5.34 22.33
CA VAL A 157 -5.52 -4.48 21.14
C VAL A 157 -6.41 -5.02 20.00
N ILE A 158 -6.46 -6.34 19.80
CA ILE A 158 -7.34 -6.97 18.81
C ILE A 158 -8.81 -6.65 19.12
N SER A 159 -9.21 -6.71 20.39
CA SER A 159 -10.57 -6.37 20.82
C SER A 159 -10.87 -4.88 20.64
N GLN A 160 -9.97 -3.99 21.07
CA GLN A 160 -10.17 -2.53 21.00
C GLN A 160 -10.30 -2.04 19.57
N HIS A 161 -9.49 -2.57 18.67
CA HIS A 161 -9.52 -2.21 17.25
C HIS A 161 -10.50 -3.06 16.43
N SER A 162 -11.23 -3.98 17.06
CA SER A 162 -12.15 -4.91 16.37
C SER A 162 -11.49 -5.64 15.18
N MET A 163 -10.26 -6.09 15.37
CA MET A 163 -9.46 -6.72 14.34
C MET A 163 -9.91 -8.16 14.11
N SER A 164 -9.87 -8.64 12.85
CA SER A 164 -10.17 -10.04 12.53
C SER A 164 -9.08 -11.02 13.01
N GLY A 165 -7.89 -10.51 13.30
CA GLY A 165 -6.73 -11.27 13.76
C GLY A 165 -5.52 -10.34 13.94
N ARG A 166 -4.43 -10.87 14.50
CA ARG A 166 -3.18 -10.12 14.73
C ARG A 166 -2.49 -9.68 13.43
N TYR A 167 -2.65 -10.47 12.38
CA TYR A 167 -2.32 -10.15 10.99
C TYR A 167 -3.52 -10.49 10.12
N TYR A 168 -3.66 -9.79 8.99
CA TYR A 168 -4.78 -9.96 8.06
C TYR A 168 -4.50 -9.27 6.74
N SER A 169 -5.37 -9.48 5.74
CA SER A 169 -5.31 -8.80 4.46
C SER A 169 -6.67 -8.25 4.04
N PHE A 170 -6.67 -7.30 3.11
CA PHE A 170 -7.89 -6.78 2.48
C PHE A 170 -7.60 -6.15 1.12
N THR A 171 -8.61 -6.11 0.25
CA THR A 171 -8.48 -5.56 -1.11
C THR A 171 -9.33 -4.31 -1.31
N LYS A 172 -8.76 -3.27 -1.93
CA LYS A 172 -9.46 -2.05 -2.38
C LYS A 172 -9.07 -1.73 -3.82
N GLY A 173 -10.00 -1.98 -4.74
CA GLY A 173 -9.73 -1.84 -6.17
C GLY A 173 -8.63 -2.81 -6.60
N ARG A 174 -7.55 -2.28 -7.21
CA ARG A 174 -6.39 -3.07 -7.64
C ARG A 174 -5.27 -3.14 -6.59
N TRP A 175 -5.53 -2.74 -5.35
CA TRP A 175 -4.56 -2.82 -4.26
C TRP A 175 -4.99 -3.87 -3.25
N HIS A 176 -4.08 -4.77 -2.95
CA HIS A 176 -4.18 -5.75 -1.88
C HIS A 176 -3.25 -5.32 -0.74
N PHE A 177 -3.83 -5.09 0.42
CA PHE A 177 -3.15 -4.65 1.63
C PHE A 177 -2.95 -5.85 2.54
N ILE A 178 -1.73 -6.01 3.03
CA ILE A 178 -1.34 -7.07 3.97
C ILE A 178 -0.83 -6.37 5.22
N VAL A 179 -1.48 -6.61 6.35
CA VAL A 179 -1.10 -6.06 7.65
C VAL A 179 -0.47 -7.17 8.47
N LEU A 180 0.78 -6.97 8.86
CA LEU A 180 1.58 -7.93 9.59
C LEU A 180 1.58 -7.64 11.09
N ASP A 181 1.85 -8.69 11.86
CA ASP A 181 2.20 -8.65 13.27
C ASP A 181 3.70 -8.93 13.41
N SER A 182 4.48 -7.87 13.50
CA SER A 182 5.95 -7.93 13.50
C SER A 182 6.57 -8.13 14.88
N THR A 183 5.76 -8.30 15.93
CA THR A 183 6.22 -8.18 17.31
C THR A 183 5.91 -9.46 18.07
N GLN A 184 6.93 -10.19 18.52
CA GLN A 184 6.75 -11.42 19.30
C GLN A 184 7.34 -11.27 20.70
N GLU A 185 6.78 -11.96 21.69
CA GLU A 185 7.31 -11.98 23.06
C GLU A 185 8.72 -12.56 23.06
N ASN A 186 9.59 -11.97 23.89
CA ASN A 186 10.92 -12.49 24.12
C ASN A 186 11.44 -12.14 25.52
N ASN A 187 11.29 -13.06 26.47
CA ASN A 187 11.86 -13.01 27.83
C ASN A 187 11.50 -11.73 28.62
N GLY A 188 10.21 -11.38 28.67
CA GLY A 188 9.75 -10.15 29.30
C GLY A 188 10.00 -8.90 28.45
N GLY A 189 10.25 -9.08 27.16
CA GLY A 189 10.40 -8.02 26.18
C GLY A 189 9.77 -8.44 24.86
N TYR A 190 10.21 -7.82 23.78
CA TYR A 190 9.77 -8.20 22.45
C TYR A 190 10.93 -8.32 21.47
N ILE A 191 10.70 -9.11 20.42
CA ILE A 191 11.60 -9.26 19.29
C ILE A 191 10.84 -8.98 18.00
N ALA A 192 11.53 -8.32 17.07
CA ALA A 192 11.05 -8.09 15.71
C ALA A 192 11.10 -9.39 14.91
N ARG A 193 9.95 -10.02 14.69
CA ARG A 193 9.86 -11.32 14.02
C ARG A 193 8.45 -11.60 13.49
N LEU A 194 8.39 -12.31 12.35
CA LEU A 194 7.22 -13.07 11.95
C LEU A 194 7.40 -14.50 12.48
N ASP A 195 6.45 -14.99 13.28
CA ASP A 195 6.42 -16.40 13.65
C ASP A 195 6.08 -17.29 12.45
N GLU A 196 6.26 -18.60 12.64
CA GLU A 196 6.13 -19.58 11.57
C GLU A 196 4.73 -19.64 10.96
N GLU A 197 3.70 -19.52 11.81
CA GLU A 197 2.30 -19.51 11.39
C GLU A 197 2.03 -18.34 10.44
N GLN A 198 2.44 -17.14 10.85
CA GLN A 198 2.26 -15.94 10.04
C GLN A 198 3.12 -15.97 8.78
N TYR A 199 4.34 -16.50 8.85
CA TYR A 199 5.21 -16.62 7.69
C TYR A 199 4.60 -17.54 6.63
N GLN A 200 4.10 -18.71 7.04
CA GLN A 200 3.42 -19.64 6.13
C GLN A 200 2.12 -19.05 5.57
N TRP A 201 1.34 -18.32 6.40
CA TRP A 201 0.17 -17.59 5.94
C TRP A 201 0.54 -16.55 4.88
N LEU A 202 1.59 -15.76 5.11
CA LEU A 202 2.04 -14.71 4.20
C LEU A 202 2.48 -15.29 2.85
N GLU A 203 3.19 -16.40 2.83
CA GLU A 203 3.57 -17.08 1.57
C GLU A 203 2.33 -17.49 0.76
N ASN A 204 1.34 -18.09 1.43
CA ASN A 204 0.08 -18.49 0.80
C ASN A 204 -0.73 -17.29 0.32
N GLU A 205 -0.80 -16.22 1.11
CA GLU A 205 -1.49 -14.99 0.77
C GLU A 205 -0.88 -14.38 -0.50
N LEU A 206 0.44 -14.19 -0.52
CA LEU A 206 1.18 -13.64 -1.67
C LEU A 206 1.01 -14.49 -2.93
N ALA A 207 1.00 -15.83 -2.81
CA ALA A 207 0.78 -16.74 -3.93
C ALA A 207 -0.66 -16.67 -4.49
N SER A 208 -1.64 -16.32 -3.66
CA SER A 208 -3.05 -16.21 -4.05
C SER A 208 -3.40 -14.89 -4.76
N VAL A 209 -2.59 -13.85 -4.57
CA VAL A 209 -2.85 -12.51 -5.14
C VAL A 209 -2.70 -12.53 -6.67
N PRO A 210 -3.71 -12.05 -7.43
CA PRO A 210 -3.61 -11.97 -8.89
C PRO A 210 -2.43 -11.11 -9.36
N LYS A 211 -1.79 -11.52 -10.46
CA LYS A 211 -0.59 -10.86 -11.02
C LYS A 211 -0.81 -9.41 -11.48
N ASP A 212 -2.05 -8.97 -11.63
CA ASP A 212 -2.40 -7.61 -12.02
C ASP A 212 -2.80 -6.73 -10.83
N THR A 213 -2.54 -7.19 -9.60
CA THR A 213 -2.84 -6.51 -8.34
C THR A 213 -1.57 -5.94 -7.69
N PHE A 214 -1.66 -4.70 -7.22
CA PHE A 214 -0.59 -4.06 -6.43
C PHE A 214 -0.66 -4.55 -4.98
N ILE A 215 0.48 -4.80 -4.37
CA ILE A 215 0.56 -5.23 -2.97
C ILE A 215 1.12 -4.10 -2.11
N CYS A 216 0.48 -3.84 -0.98
CA CYS A 216 0.93 -2.92 0.06
C CYS A 216 1.08 -3.69 1.37
N ILE A 217 2.30 -3.86 1.86
CA ILE A 217 2.57 -4.51 3.16
C ILE A 217 2.75 -3.42 4.22
N VAL A 218 2.04 -3.58 5.33
CA VAL A 218 2.10 -2.73 6.52
C VAL A 218 2.71 -3.55 7.65
N SER A 219 3.78 -3.05 8.24
CA SER A 219 4.47 -3.69 9.37
C SER A 219 4.87 -2.60 10.35
N HIS A 220 4.54 -2.78 11.63
CA HIS A 220 4.91 -1.83 12.67
C HIS A 220 6.43 -1.73 12.80
N ILE A 221 7.12 -2.84 13.10
CA ILE A 221 8.58 -2.90 13.08
C ILE A 221 9.05 -3.09 11.63
N PRO A 222 10.10 -2.40 11.13
CA PRO A 222 10.54 -2.56 9.75
C PRO A 222 11.03 -3.97 9.47
N ILE A 223 10.61 -4.54 8.33
CA ILE A 223 11.11 -5.82 7.84
C ILE A 223 12.58 -5.69 7.39
N ILE A 224 12.96 -4.52 6.88
CA ILE A 224 14.32 -4.18 6.49
C ILE A 224 14.75 -2.96 7.31
N SER A 225 15.65 -3.16 8.27
CA SER A 225 16.34 -2.07 8.97
C SER A 225 17.67 -1.78 8.27
N PHE A 226 17.99 -0.51 8.05
CA PHE A 226 19.27 -0.07 7.47
C PHE A 226 20.48 -0.64 8.23
N CYS A 227 20.36 -0.81 9.56
CA CYS A 227 21.40 -1.45 10.36
C CYS A 227 21.56 -2.94 9.99
N ALA A 228 20.47 -3.69 9.79
CA ALA A 228 20.54 -5.08 9.36
C ALA A 228 21.13 -5.22 7.93
N ALA A 229 20.78 -4.30 7.02
CA ALA A 229 21.34 -4.26 5.67
C ALA A 229 22.86 -3.99 5.66
N MET A 230 23.36 -3.13 6.57
CA MET A 230 24.79 -2.87 6.74
C MET A 230 25.56 -4.10 7.27
N PHE A 231 24.97 -4.88 8.18
CA PHE A 231 25.58 -6.13 8.67
C PHE A 231 25.64 -7.22 7.61
N LEU A 232 24.61 -7.37 6.78
CA LEU A 232 24.60 -8.32 5.65
C LEU A 232 25.71 -8.02 4.62
N MET A 233 25.98 -6.74 4.35
CA MET A 233 27.02 -6.34 3.41
C MET A 233 28.44 -6.60 3.94
N THR A 234 28.62 -6.56 5.27
CA THR A 234 29.91 -6.83 5.92
C THR A 234 30.19 -8.34 6.02
N CYS A 235 29.16 -9.17 6.22
CA CYS A 235 29.29 -10.63 6.21
C CYS A 235 29.66 -11.17 4.82
N CYS A 236 29.12 -10.58 3.75
CA CYS A 236 29.42 -10.99 2.37
C CYS A 236 30.87 -10.67 1.95
N LEU A 237 31.50 -9.65 2.55
CA LEU A 237 32.89 -9.28 2.29
C LEU A 237 33.92 -10.11 3.07
N MET A 238 33.52 -10.80 4.15
CA MET A 238 34.43 -11.62 4.96
C MET A 238 34.33 -13.13 4.72
N VAL A 239 33.31 -13.62 4.00
CA VAL A 239 33.09 -15.06 3.82
C VAL A 239 33.03 -15.40 2.34
N THR A 240 34.20 -15.50 1.70
CA THR A 240 34.38 -16.39 0.54
C THR A 240 34.35 -17.83 1.03
N GLY A 241 33.18 -18.34 1.38
CA GLY A 241 33.06 -19.74 1.84
C GLY A 241 31.77 -20.06 2.60
N SER A 242 30.71 -20.38 1.84
CA SER A 242 29.56 -21.18 2.30
C SER A 242 28.78 -20.67 3.52
N CYS A 243 27.73 -19.87 3.27
CA CYS A 243 26.54 -19.87 4.13
C CYS A 243 25.37 -20.47 3.35
N ARG A 244 25.03 -21.72 3.66
CA ARG A 244 23.69 -22.28 3.41
C ARG A 244 22.76 -21.81 4.51
N GLU A 245 21.53 -21.48 4.10
CA GLU A 245 20.32 -21.37 4.91
C GLU A 245 20.30 -20.27 5.99
N SER A 246 19.86 -19.08 5.56
CA SER A 246 19.06 -18.20 6.42
C SER A 246 18.00 -17.54 5.55
N CYS A 247 16.77 -17.57 6.06
CA CYS A 247 15.52 -17.08 5.48
C CYS A 247 15.73 -15.75 4.73
N SER A 248 15.91 -15.83 3.42
CA SER A 248 15.94 -14.67 2.53
C SER A 248 14.57 -14.57 1.89
N ILE A 249 13.80 -13.52 2.21
CA ILE A 249 12.68 -13.11 1.37
C ILE A 249 13.30 -12.76 0.01
N ARG A 250 13.26 -13.71 -0.94
CA ARG A 250 13.71 -13.48 -2.30
C ARG A 250 12.61 -12.69 -3.00
N MET A 251 12.59 -11.38 -2.79
CA MET A 251 11.75 -10.50 -3.59
C MET A 251 12.21 -10.60 -5.05
N PRO A 252 11.29 -10.68 -6.03
CA PRO A 252 11.67 -10.73 -7.44
C PRO A 252 12.51 -9.51 -7.81
N GLU A 253 13.55 -9.74 -8.63
CA GLU A 253 14.68 -8.87 -9.03
C GLU A 253 14.32 -7.48 -9.58
N GLU A 254 13.04 -7.15 -9.70
CA GLU A 254 12.52 -5.92 -10.30
C GLU A 254 11.38 -5.28 -9.48
N SER A 255 11.40 -5.48 -8.15
CA SER A 255 10.51 -4.78 -7.23
C SER A 255 11.05 -3.37 -6.92
N LYS A 256 10.34 -2.32 -7.38
CA LYS A 256 10.63 -0.94 -6.95
C LYS A 256 10.07 -0.74 -5.54
N VAL A 257 10.92 -0.89 -4.52
CA VAL A 257 10.59 -0.53 -3.13
C VAL A 257 10.54 1.00 -3.03
N CYS A 258 9.34 1.56 -2.83
CA CYS A 258 9.19 2.92 -2.31
C CYS A 258 9.00 2.80 -0.79
N SER A 259 10.08 2.94 -0.02
CA SER A 259 9.98 3.12 1.41
C SER A 259 9.72 4.60 1.71
N GLN A 260 8.70 4.89 2.53
CA GLN A 260 8.61 6.16 3.23
C GLN A 260 9.02 5.90 4.67
N ASN A 261 10.29 6.19 5.00
CA ASN A 261 10.72 6.27 6.39
C ASN A 261 10.24 7.62 6.93
N ILE A 262 9.27 7.61 7.84
CA ILE A 262 8.92 8.79 8.64
C ILE A 262 9.84 8.73 9.88
N PRO A 263 10.81 9.66 10.05
CA PRO A 263 11.70 9.60 11.19
C PRO A 263 10.95 10.02 12.46
N THR A 264 10.72 9.08 13.37
CA THR A 264 10.33 9.36 14.76
C THR A 264 11.56 9.25 15.65
N SER A 265 11.68 10.15 16.62
CA SER A 265 12.85 10.27 17.49
C SER A 265 12.85 9.14 18.52
N ARG A 266 13.70 8.13 18.28
CA ARG A 266 14.06 7.01 19.16
C ARG A 266 12.91 6.05 19.51
N HIS A 267 13.04 4.84 18.95
CA HIS A 267 12.23 3.62 19.09
C HIS A 267 11.04 3.55 18.12
N ALA A 268 10.98 2.41 17.40
CA ALA A 268 10.10 2.07 16.28
C ALA A 268 10.19 2.96 15.01
N SER A 269 10.52 2.33 13.88
CA SER A 269 10.37 2.92 12.53
C SER A 269 9.24 2.14 11.86
N VAL A 270 8.28 2.80 11.22
CA VAL A 270 7.18 2.08 10.56
C VAL A 270 7.32 2.17 9.04
N VAL A 271 7.09 1.05 8.33
CA VAL A 271 7.39 0.97 6.90
C VAL A 271 6.23 0.37 6.12
N ILE A 272 5.79 1.12 5.12
CA ILE A 272 4.93 0.62 4.05
C ILE A 272 5.81 0.14 2.90
N TYR A 273 5.63 -1.11 2.47
CA TYR A 273 6.27 -1.65 1.27
C TYR A 273 5.23 -1.77 0.16
N THR A 274 5.46 -1.11 -0.98
CA THR A 274 4.63 -1.28 -2.17
C THR A 274 5.37 -2.06 -3.24
N CYS A 275 4.74 -3.11 -3.77
CA CYS A 275 5.27 -3.86 -4.90
C CYS A 275 4.18 -4.10 -5.95
N ARG A 276 4.58 -4.28 -7.20
CA ARG A 276 3.69 -4.73 -8.28
C ARG A 276 4.02 -6.19 -8.56
N THR A 277 3.04 -7.08 -8.45
CA THR A 277 3.20 -8.46 -8.93
C THR A 277 3.44 -8.42 -10.45
N LYS A 278 4.38 -9.22 -10.95
CA LYS A 278 4.65 -9.37 -12.38
C LYS A 278 3.95 -10.61 -12.92
#